data_AF-A0A3R7TJY7-F1
#
_entry.id   AF-A0A3R7TJY7-F1
#
_cell.length_a   1.000
_cell.length_b   1.000
_cell.length_c   1.000
_cell.angle_alpha   90.00
_cell.angle_beta   90.00
_cell.angle_gamma   90.00
#
_symmetry.space_group_name_H-M   'P 1'
#
loop_
_entity.id
_entity.type
_entity.pdbx_description
1 polymer ?
#
loop_
_entity_poly.entity_id
_entity_poly.type
_entity_poly.pdbx_seq_one_letter_code
_entity_poly.pdbx_strand_id
1 'polypeptide(L)'
;MNDKIDNNKEKGIKRERLNWFLRAITLGDRFSYQDFYDRVKKGFVEFLIVFFGVLVSFSVENQGEDFGDREANIDNLVNLRDEMNDIKIYTQEYIEENKWIRALYQKLYDEWEYKKDSVYVWIDDADGEAYSPLSFYSNYNPFNPPRVVYEAIKLDGTFRFLGSEIGRIVNNIYDGTDLKYLMLNSDREEQVYVDQFEGRIANKWIFDLDFIDLYEMDFFVDNRKYIQQDKYLKYNLFKRLGLWTQVSEQLVDYDVTLTKSIRKLDSVIKVKDDEFTIIWWWF
;
A
#
# COMPACT_ATOMS: atom_id res chain seq x y z
N MET A 1 29.92 -101.63 -0.82
CA MET A 1 30.75 -100.92 -1.82
C MET A 1 30.10 -99.58 -2.09
N ASN A 2 30.72 -98.53 -1.54
CA ASN A 2 30.83 -97.11 -1.93
C ASN A 2 29.76 -96.50 -2.86
N ASP A 3 29.32 -95.25 -2.72
CA ASP A 3 29.65 -94.15 -1.82
C ASP A 3 28.49 -93.14 -1.95
N LYS A 4 28.05 -92.57 -0.83
CA LYS A 4 27.27 -91.33 -0.80
C LYS A 4 28.26 -90.18 -1.09
N ILE A 5 28.14 -89.53 -2.25
CA ILE A 5 28.80 -88.23 -2.46
C ILE A 5 27.78 -87.14 -2.16
N ASP A 6 27.82 -86.71 -0.91
CA ASP A 6 27.19 -85.50 -0.40
C ASP A 6 27.92 -84.30 -1.00
N ASN A 7 27.32 -83.66 -2.02
CA ASN A 7 27.95 -82.54 -2.73
C ASN A 7 27.34 -81.21 -2.26
N ASN A 8 27.43 -80.96 -0.95
CA ASN A 8 27.17 -79.64 -0.39
C ASN A 8 28.43 -78.77 -0.62
N LYS A 9 28.58 -78.24 -1.84
CA LYS A 9 29.64 -77.27 -2.15
C LYS A 9 29.37 -76.01 -1.34
N GLU A 10 30.00 -75.91 -0.19
CA GLU A 10 29.97 -74.72 0.65
C GLU A 10 30.48 -73.50 -0.15
N LYS A 11 29.59 -72.61 -0.56
CA LYS A 11 29.92 -71.39 -1.30
C LYS A 11 30.50 -70.33 -0.35
N GLY A 12 31.62 -69.72 -0.73
CA GLY A 12 32.25 -68.60 -0.02
C GLY A 12 33.64 -68.91 0.56
N ILE A 13 34.46 -67.88 0.70
CA ILE A 13 35.82 -67.94 1.25
C ILE A 13 35.74 -67.77 2.77
N LYS A 14 36.35 -68.69 3.55
CA LYS A 14 36.41 -68.59 5.01
C LYS A 14 37.12 -67.31 5.45
N ARG A 15 36.58 -66.62 6.46
CA ARG A 15 37.04 -65.32 6.98
C ARG A 15 38.55 -65.29 7.29
N GLU A 16 39.08 -66.40 7.77
CA GLU A 16 40.50 -66.61 8.10
C GLU A 16 41.43 -66.52 6.88
N ARG A 17 40.93 -66.69 5.65
CA ARG A 17 41.73 -66.58 4.42
C ARG A 17 41.58 -65.24 3.69
N LEU A 18 40.85 -64.28 4.26
CA LEU A 18 40.63 -62.95 3.67
C LEU A 18 41.65 -61.92 4.18
N ASN A 19 41.96 -60.93 3.34
CA ASN A 19 42.80 -59.77 3.70
C ASN A 19 42.10 -58.89 4.76
N TRP A 20 42.86 -58.12 5.54
CA TRP A 20 42.36 -57.40 6.73
C TRP A 20 41.16 -56.47 6.43
N PHE A 21 41.19 -55.77 5.29
CA PHE A 21 40.10 -54.92 4.82
C PHE A 21 38.81 -55.72 4.54
N LEU A 22 38.93 -56.87 3.86
CA LEU A 22 37.80 -57.74 3.55
C LEU A 22 37.22 -58.38 4.82
N ARG A 23 38.06 -58.71 5.82
CA ARG A 23 37.61 -59.21 7.12
C ARG A 23 36.81 -58.19 7.92
N ALA A 24 37.09 -56.90 7.75
CA ALA A 24 36.38 -55.81 8.45
C ALA A 24 34.96 -55.60 7.89
N ILE A 25 34.76 -55.80 6.59
CA ILE A 25 33.46 -55.65 5.93
C ILE A 25 32.65 -56.96 5.82
N THR A 26 33.20 -58.09 6.28
CA THR A 26 32.51 -59.40 6.30
C THR A 26 31.75 -59.59 7.61
N LEU A 27 30.41 -59.61 7.56
CA LEU A 27 29.55 -59.99 8.68
C LEU A 27 29.21 -61.49 8.59
N GLY A 28 30.03 -62.33 9.24
CA GLY A 28 29.86 -63.80 9.31
C GLY A 28 31.17 -64.60 9.14
N ASP A 29 31.11 -65.93 9.18
CA ASP A 29 32.29 -66.82 9.11
C ASP A 29 32.87 -67.01 7.70
N ARG A 30 32.12 -66.61 6.65
CA ARG A 30 32.53 -66.73 5.24
C ARG A 30 32.11 -65.51 4.43
N PHE A 31 32.98 -65.07 3.54
CA PHE A 31 32.71 -64.01 2.57
C PHE A 31 32.38 -64.61 1.20
N SER A 32 31.27 -64.18 0.63
CA SER A 32 30.83 -64.54 -0.71
C SER A 32 30.72 -63.26 -1.52
N TYR A 33 31.45 -63.20 -2.65
CA TYR A 33 31.37 -62.05 -3.56
C TYR A 33 29.96 -61.86 -4.13
N GLN A 34 29.20 -62.95 -4.30
CA GLN A 34 27.81 -62.91 -4.75
C GLN A 34 26.92 -62.28 -3.66
N ASP A 35 27.01 -62.76 -2.42
CA ASP A 35 26.17 -62.24 -1.32
C ASP A 35 26.53 -60.81 -0.93
N PHE A 36 27.81 -60.43 -1.02
CA PHE A 36 28.25 -59.05 -0.79
C PHE A 36 27.73 -58.13 -1.91
N TYR A 37 27.89 -58.53 -3.18
CA TYR A 37 27.39 -57.76 -4.32
C TYR A 37 25.86 -57.65 -4.30
N ASP A 38 25.13 -58.71 -3.96
CA ASP A 38 23.67 -58.70 -3.88
C ASP A 38 23.18 -57.79 -2.73
N ARG A 39 23.89 -57.75 -1.60
CA ARG A 39 23.58 -56.83 -0.49
C ARG A 39 23.92 -55.38 -0.81
N VAL A 40 25.08 -55.13 -1.45
CA VAL A 40 25.45 -53.79 -1.90
C VAL A 40 24.48 -53.30 -2.97
N LYS A 41 24.09 -54.15 -3.92
CA LYS A 41 23.08 -53.84 -4.95
C LYS A 41 21.72 -53.57 -4.33
N LYS A 42 21.28 -54.39 -3.37
CA LYS A 42 20.02 -54.18 -2.64
C LYS A 42 20.05 -52.87 -1.85
N GLY A 43 21.11 -52.62 -1.08
CA GLY A 43 21.28 -51.37 -0.33
C GLY A 43 21.42 -50.14 -1.23
N PHE A 44 22.04 -50.27 -2.40
CA PHE A 44 22.11 -49.20 -3.40
C PHE A 44 20.75 -48.91 -4.03
N VAL A 45 19.95 -49.93 -4.34
CA VAL A 45 18.58 -49.75 -4.83
C VAL A 45 17.67 -49.13 -3.76
N GLU A 46 17.74 -49.61 -2.51
CA GLU A 46 17.02 -49.02 -1.38
C GLU A 46 17.44 -47.57 -1.13
N PHE A 47 18.74 -47.28 -1.20
CA PHE A 47 19.28 -45.92 -1.14
C PHE A 47 18.72 -45.04 -2.27
N LEU A 48 18.72 -45.50 -3.53
CA LEU A 48 18.17 -44.75 -4.65
C LEU A 48 16.67 -44.48 -4.45
N ILE A 49 15.88 -45.47 -4.03
CA ILE A 49 14.44 -45.29 -3.79
C ILE A 49 14.18 -44.22 -2.73
N VAL A 50 14.88 -44.27 -1.59
CA VAL A 50 14.73 -43.28 -0.52
C VAL A 50 15.26 -41.91 -0.95
N PHE A 51 16.44 -41.87 -1.57
CA PHE A 51 17.08 -40.64 -2.04
C PHE A 51 16.22 -39.91 -3.08
N PHE A 52 15.70 -40.62 -4.08
CA PHE A 52 14.78 -40.03 -5.05
C PHE A 52 13.45 -39.66 -4.42
N GLY A 53 12.91 -40.44 -3.47
CA GLY A 53 11.68 -40.06 -2.75
C GLY A 53 11.82 -38.74 -1.99
N VAL A 54 12.95 -38.53 -1.31
CA VAL A 54 13.27 -37.28 -0.62
C VAL A 54 13.51 -36.12 -1.60
N LEU A 55 14.27 -36.37 -2.67
CA LEU A 55 14.59 -35.35 -3.69
C LEU A 55 13.33 -34.89 -4.43
N VAL A 56 12.44 -35.82 -4.79
CA VAL A 56 11.14 -35.51 -5.40
C VAL A 56 10.27 -34.72 -4.43
N SER A 57 10.22 -35.11 -3.14
CA SER A 57 9.43 -34.38 -2.14
C SER A 57 9.90 -32.93 -1.99
N PHE A 58 11.21 -32.70 -1.87
CA PHE A 58 11.77 -31.34 -1.82
C PHE A 58 11.58 -30.56 -3.12
N SER A 59 11.65 -31.23 -4.29
CA SER A 59 11.42 -30.55 -5.57
C SER A 59 9.96 -30.09 -5.70
N VAL A 60 9.00 -30.88 -5.23
CA VAL A 60 7.58 -30.52 -5.23
C VAL A 60 7.28 -29.44 -4.21
N GLU A 61 7.87 -29.53 -3.01
CA GLU A 61 7.72 -28.55 -1.95
C GLU A 61 8.28 -27.18 -2.38
N ASN A 62 9.50 -27.14 -2.93
CA ASN A 62 10.11 -25.91 -3.44
C ASN A 62 9.32 -25.30 -4.61
N GLN A 63 8.78 -26.13 -5.52
CA GLN A 63 7.89 -25.63 -6.57
C GLN A 63 6.58 -25.12 -5.96
N GLY A 64 5.95 -25.85 -5.04
CA GLY A 64 4.73 -25.40 -4.36
C GLY A 64 4.89 -24.08 -3.61
N GLU A 65 6.04 -23.86 -2.96
CA GLU A 65 6.40 -22.60 -2.28
C GLU A 65 6.56 -21.44 -3.28
N ASP A 66 7.29 -21.63 -4.38
CA ASP A 66 7.47 -20.62 -5.44
C ASP A 66 6.14 -20.24 -6.12
N PHE A 67 5.26 -21.22 -6.32
CA PHE A 67 3.90 -20.98 -6.81
C PHE A 67 3.04 -20.19 -5.82
N GLY A 68 3.10 -20.50 -4.51
CA GLY A 68 2.37 -19.78 -3.48
C GLY A 68 2.86 -18.34 -3.30
N ASP A 69 4.17 -18.11 -3.34
CA ASP A 69 4.78 -16.77 -3.32
C ASP A 69 4.37 -15.94 -4.55
N ARG A 70 4.21 -16.59 -5.72
CA ARG A 70 3.74 -15.94 -6.95
C ARG A 70 2.26 -15.53 -6.86
N GLU A 71 1.40 -16.40 -6.35
CA GLU A 71 -0.03 -16.10 -6.17
C GLU A 71 -0.22 -14.94 -5.18
N ALA A 72 0.44 -15.00 -4.02
CA ALA A 72 0.42 -13.91 -3.03
C ALA A 72 0.96 -12.58 -3.58
N ASN A 73 1.93 -12.62 -4.49
CA ASN A 73 2.44 -11.43 -5.18
C ASN A 73 1.41 -10.81 -6.12
N ILE A 74 0.70 -11.63 -6.90
CA ILE A 74 -0.38 -11.16 -7.78
C ILE A 74 -1.52 -10.55 -6.96
N ASP A 75 -1.96 -11.23 -5.89
CA ASP A 75 -3.00 -10.71 -5.00
C ASP A 75 -2.62 -9.37 -4.38
N ASN A 76 -1.38 -9.22 -3.93
CA ASN A 76 -0.87 -7.94 -3.41
C ASN A 76 -0.89 -6.84 -4.48
N LEU A 77 -0.53 -7.15 -5.73
CA LEU A 77 -0.59 -6.18 -6.82
C LEU A 77 -2.04 -5.77 -7.15
N VAL A 78 -2.97 -6.73 -7.14
CA VAL A 78 -4.40 -6.46 -7.37
C VAL A 78 -4.96 -5.60 -6.25
N ASN A 79 -4.72 -5.95 -4.99
CA ASN A 79 -5.19 -5.19 -3.83
C ASN A 79 -4.61 -3.76 -3.80
N LEU A 80 -3.33 -3.60 -4.15
CA LEU A 80 -2.71 -2.27 -4.28
C LEU A 80 -3.33 -1.46 -5.42
N ARG A 81 -3.62 -2.11 -6.55
CA ARG A 81 -4.28 -1.45 -7.69
C ARG A 81 -5.68 -0.98 -7.32
N ASP A 82 -6.43 -1.78 -6.58
CA ASP A 82 -7.76 -1.44 -6.11
C ASP A 82 -7.72 -0.29 -5.10
N GLU A 83 -6.82 -0.34 -4.12
CA GLU A 83 -6.63 0.80 -3.20
C GLU A 83 -6.18 2.07 -3.94
N MET A 84 -5.30 1.99 -4.95
CA MET A 84 -4.94 3.15 -5.76
C MET A 84 -6.13 3.72 -6.55
N ASN A 85 -7.07 2.88 -6.99
CA ASN A 85 -8.32 3.36 -7.60
C ASN A 85 -9.20 4.08 -6.58
N ASP A 86 -9.29 3.57 -5.34
CA ASP A 86 -10.02 4.24 -4.26
C ASP A 86 -9.39 5.58 -3.92
N ILE A 87 -8.06 5.65 -3.81
CA ILE A 87 -7.31 6.91 -3.62
C ILE A 87 -7.61 7.88 -4.77
N LYS A 88 -7.69 7.38 -6.00
CA LYS A 88 -7.99 8.21 -7.17
C LYS A 88 -9.40 8.80 -7.08
N ILE A 89 -10.41 8.01 -6.73
CA ILE A 89 -11.78 8.49 -6.53
C ILE A 89 -11.81 9.56 -5.44
N TYR A 90 -11.21 9.27 -4.27
CA TYR A 90 -11.07 10.21 -3.17
C TYR A 90 -10.38 11.53 -3.60
N THR A 91 -9.30 11.43 -4.39
CA THR A 91 -8.57 12.59 -4.92
C THR A 91 -9.46 13.43 -5.85
N GLN A 92 -10.27 12.80 -6.70
CA GLN A 92 -11.16 13.49 -7.62
C GLN A 92 -12.32 14.19 -6.90
N GLU A 93 -12.89 13.55 -5.88
CA GLU A 93 -13.88 14.17 -5.00
C GLU A 93 -13.29 15.41 -4.33
N TYR A 94 -12.09 15.29 -3.77
CA TYR A 94 -11.39 16.41 -3.13
C TYR A 94 -11.04 17.55 -4.11
N ILE A 95 -10.73 17.25 -5.37
CA ILE A 95 -10.54 18.26 -6.43
C ILE A 95 -11.81 19.09 -6.64
N GLU A 96 -12.97 18.44 -6.73
CA GLU A 96 -14.24 19.15 -6.92
C GLU A 96 -14.64 19.94 -5.67
N GLU A 97 -14.43 19.41 -4.47
CA GLU A 97 -14.61 20.15 -3.21
C GLU A 97 -13.72 21.39 -3.16
N ASN A 98 -12.42 21.25 -3.45
CA ASN A 98 -11.47 22.36 -3.45
C ASN A 98 -11.88 23.45 -4.46
N LYS A 99 -12.34 23.05 -5.65
CA LYS A 99 -12.85 23.97 -6.67
C LYS A 99 -14.07 24.74 -6.19
N TRP A 100 -15.01 24.07 -5.53
CA TRP A 100 -16.20 24.71 -4.95
C TRP A 100 -15.82 25.69 -3.84
N ILE A 101 -15.01 25.27 -2.86
CA ILE A 101 -14.53 26.12 -1.75
C ILE A 101 -13.80 27.36 -2.28
N ARG A 102 -12.90 27.18 -3.25
CA ARG A 102 -12.19 28.30 -3.86
C ARG A 102 -13.13 29.27 -4.56
N ALA A 103 -14.11 28.78 -5.32
CA ALA A 103 -15.07 29.65 -5.99
C ALA A 103 -15.92 30.43 -4.98
N LEU A 104 -16.39 29.76 -3.92
CA LEU A 104 -17.15 30.37 -2.83
C LEU A 104 -16.36 31.51 -2.17
N TYR A 105 -15.13 31.23 -1.71
CA TYR A 105 -14.33 32.23 -1.00
C TYR A 105 -13.70 33.28 -1.91
N GLN A 106 -13.46 32.97 -3.18
CA GLN A 106 -13.05 33.95 -4.18
C GLN A 106 -14.16 34.98 -4.38
N LYS A 107 -15.42 34.54 -4.52
CA LYS A 107 -16.56 35.44 -4.60
C LYS A 107 -16.68 36.32 -3.35
N LEU A 108 -16.50 35.75 -2.15
CA LEU A 108 -16.49 36.53 -0.91
C LEU A 108 -15.40 37.62 -0.93
N TYR A 109 -14.21 37.25 -1.39
CA TYR A 109 -13.08 38.17 -1.48
C TYR A 109 -13.31 39.30 -2.48
N ASP A 110 -13.87 38.98 -3.65
CA ASP A 110 -14.15 39.93 -4.73
C ASP A 110 -15.28 40.90 -4.35
N GLU A 111 -16.31 40.41 -3.66
CA GLU A 111 -17.43 41.21 -3.19
C GLU A 111 -17.12 41.98 -1.89
N TRP A 112 -15.98 41.74 -1.24
CA TRP A 112 -15.65 42.27 0.08
C TRP A 112 -15.91 43.77 0.26
N GLU A 113 -15.60 44.59 -0.76
CA GLU A 113 -15.72 46.06 -0.70
C GLU A 113 -17.08 46.59 -1.16
N TYR A 114 -18.00 45.71 -1.58
CA TYR A 114 -19.31 46.14 -2.09
C TYR A 114 -20.16 46.75 -0.98
N LYS A 115 -20.74 47.91 -1.26
CA LYS A 115 -21.55 48.63 -0.27
C LYS A 115 -22.99 48.13 -0.20
N LYS A 116 -23.17 46.81 -0.01
CA LYS A 116 -24.46 46.13 0.13
C LYS A 116 -24.58 45.57 1.54
N ASP A 117 -25.73 45.71 2.18
CA ASP A 117 -25.94 45.23 3.55
C ASP A 117 -25.81 43.70 3.65
N SER A 118 -26.30 42.98 2.64
CA SER A 118 -26.21 41.52 2.57
C SER A 118 -24.91 41.00 1.90
N VAL A 119 -23.82 41.78 1.85
CA VAL A 119 -22.59 41.37 1.12
C VAL A 119 -22.02 40.04 1.64
N TYR A 120 -22.18 39.79 2.93
CA TYR A 120 -21.74 38.57 3.62
C TYR A 120 -22.85 37.53 3.80
N VAL A 121 -24.08 37.80 3.33
CA VAL A 121 -25.25 36.94 3.53
C VAL A 121 -25.76 36.48 2.17
N TRP A 122 -25.63 35.19 1.91
CA TRP A 122 -25.99 34.54 0.66
C TRP A 122 -27.15 33.56 0.89
N ILE A 123 -27.77 33.11 -0.19
CA ILE A 123 -28.85 32.12 -0.15
C ILE A 123 -28.30 30.81 -0.69
N ASP A 124 -28.54 29.71 0.00
CA ASP A 124 -28.22 28.37 -0.48
C ASP A 124 -29.22 27.98 -1.56
N ASP A 125 -28.71 27.58 -2.73
CA ASP A 125 -29.55 27.17 -3.86
C ASP A 125 -30.27 25.83 -3.59
N ALA A 126 -29.80 25.04 -2.61
CA ALA A 126 -30.35 23.72 -2.29
C ALA A 126 -31.61 23.77 -1.42
N ASP A 127 -31.61 24.59 -0.35
CA ASP A 127 -32.72 24.69 0.60
C ASP A 127 -33.35 26.08 0.70
N GLY A 128 -32.73 27.11 0.09
CA GLY A 128 -33.20 28.49 0.13
C GLY A 128 -32.88 29.22 1.43
N GLU A 129 -32.11 28.63 2.33
CA GLU A 129 -31.74 29.22 3.61
C GLU A 129 -30.61 30.24 3.44
N ALA A 130 -30.60 31.24 4.32
CA ALA A 130 -29.57 32.26 4.33
C ALA A 130 -28.34 31.80 5.12
N TYR A 131 -27.15 32.00 4.57
CA TYR A 131 -25.89 31.66 5.22
C TYR A 131 -24.80 32.71 4.94
N SER A 132 -23.76 32.71 5.78
CA SER A 132 -22.53 33.43 5.48
C SER A 132 -21.38 32.46 5.24
N PRO A 133 -20.56 32.67 4.19
CA PRO A 133 -19.31 31.91 4.06
C PRO A 133 -18.37 32.06 5.25
N LEU A 134 -18.51 33.13 6.03
CA LEU A 134 -17.73 33.35 7.26
C LEU A 134 -18.20 32.47 8.43
N SER A 135 -19.45 31.97 8.40
CA SER A 135 -20.02 31.09 9.44
C SER A 135 -19.29 29.75 9.56
N PHE A 136 -18.73 29.27 8.46
CA PHE A 136 -17.99 28.01 8.39
C PHE A 136 -16.53 28.23 7.98
N TYR A 137 -16.00 29.44 8.18
CA TYR A 137 -14.61 29.72 7.87
C TYR A 137 -13.64 28.89 8.71
N SER A 138 -14.00 28.45 9.91
CA SER A 138 -13.14 27.55 10.70
C SER A 138 -13.12 26.11 10.19
N ASN A 139 -14.02 25.73 9.28
CA ASN A 139 -14.05 24.38 8.73
C ASN A 139 -12.86 24.18 7.78
N TYR A 140 -12.22 23.03 7.90
CA TYR A 140 -11.25 22.51 6.93
C TYR A 140 -11.27 20.98 6.96
N ASN A 141 -10.86 20.37 5.86
CA ASN A 141 -10.87 18.92 5.67
C ASN A 141 -9.50 18.48 5.17
N PRO A 142 -8.59 18.00 6.04
CA PRO A 142 -7.27 17.52 5.62
C PRO A 142 -7.34 16.42 4.56
N PHE A 143 -6.47 16.51 3.54
CA PHE A 143 -6.32 15.43 2.56
C PHE A 143 -5.64 14.23 3.23
N ASN A 144 -6.35 13.09 3.31
CA ASN A 144 -5.88 11.88 3.95
C ASN A 144 -6.40 10.62 3.23
N PRO A 145 -5.73 10.20 2.15
CA PRO A 145 -6.18 9.07 1.33
C PRO A 145 -6.04 7.72 2.05
N PRO A 146 -6.83 6.70 1.66
CA PRO A 146 -6.72 5.36 2.22
C PRO A 146 -5.35 4.72 1.95
N ARG A 147 -4.88 3.88 2.87
CA ARG A 147 -3.54 3.26 2.83
C ARG A 147 -3.43 1.91 3.55
N VAL A 148 -4.56 1.26 3.78
CA VAL A 148 -4.70 0.03 4.57
C VAL A 148 -3.92 -1.12 3.95
N VAL A 149 -4.06 -1.34 2.64
CA VAL A 149 -3.37 -2.41 1.91
C VAL A 149 -1.87 -2.14 1.92
N TYR A 150 -1.46 -0.93 1.57
CA TYR A 150 -0.05 -0.54 1.58
C TYR A 150 0.62 -0.77 2.95
N GLU A 151 -0.04 -0.34 4.04
CA GLU A 151 0.47 -0.55 5.39
C GLU A 151 0.55 -2.04 5.76
N ALA A 152 -0.46 -2.83 5.39
CA ALA A 152 -0.50 -4.26 5.66
C ALA A 152 0.69 -5.00 5.01
N ILE A 153 0.91 -4.81 3.71
CA ILE A 153 1.98 -5.50 2.98
C ILE A 153 3.39 -5.03 3.38
N LYS A 154 3.50 -3.81 3.90
CA LYS A 154 4.75 -3.27 4.44
C LYS A 154 5.06 -3.89 5.80
N LEU A 155 4.04 -4.10 6.62
CA LEU A 155 4.15 -4.69 7.95
C LEU A 155 4.48 -6.19 7.90
N ASP A 156 3.80 -6.94 7.02
CA ASP A 156 4.01 -8.39 6.87
C ASP A 156 5.27 -8.76 6.05
N GLY A 157 5.94 -7.76 5.47
CA GLY A 157 7.18 -7.91 4.72
C GLY A 157 6.99 -8.39 3.27
N THR A 158 5.75 -8.58 2.82
CA THR A 158 5.44 -9.02 1.44
C THR A 158 5.69 -7.92 0.40
N PHE A 159 5.83 -6.66 0.82
CA PHE A 159 6.25 -5.55 -0.04
C PHE A 159 7.52 -5.84 -0.84
N ARG A 160 8.45 -6.64 -0.30
CA ARG A 160 9.69 -7.04 -0.98
C ARG A 160 9.46 -7.81 -2.27
N PHE A 161 8.31 -8.47 -2.40
CA PHE A 161 7.96 -9.31 -3.55
C PHE A 161 7.48 -8.50 -4.75
N LEU A 162 7.10 -7.22 -4.58
CA LEU A 162 6.65 -6.35 -5.68
C LEU A 162 7.74 -6.11 -6.74
N GLY A 163 9.01 -6.32 -6.39
CA GLY A 163 10.15 -5.96 -7.24
C GLY A 163 10.46 -4.46 -7.20
N SER A 164 11.64 -4.09 -7.70
CA SER A 164 12.19 -2.73 -7.53
C SER A 164 11.41 -1.64 -8.28
N GLU A 165 10.91 -1.94 -9.49
CA GLU A 165 10.16 -0.96 -10.29
C GLU A 165 8.82 -0.63 -9.65
N ILE A 166 8.02 -1.65 -9.33
CA ILE A 166 6.70 -1.46 -8.71
C ILE A 166 6.83 -0.95 -7.28
N GLY A 167 7.78 -1.48 -6.51
CA GLY A 167 8.06 -0.98 -5.17
C GLY A 167 8.37 0.52 -5.15
N ARG A 168 9.08 1.05 -6.17
CA ARG A 168 9.31 2.50 -6.28
C ARG A 168 8.03 3.26 -6.61
N ILE A 169 7.19 2.75 -7.52
CA ILE A 169 5.90 3.37 -7.88
C ILE A 169 5.00 3.47 -6.65
N VAL A 170 4.84 2.35 -5.93
CA VAL A 170 4.02 2.29 -4.71
C VAL A 170 4.59 3.24 -3.66
N ASN A 171 5.89 3.20 -3.36
CA ASN A 171 6.50 4.15 -2.42
C ASN A 171 6.26 5.62 -2.81
N ASN A 172 6.30 5.96 -4.10
CA ASN A 172 6.05 7.33 -4.54
C ASN A 172 4.59 7.77 -4.34
N ILE A 173 3.63 6.86 -4.49
CA ILE A 173 2.21 7.16 -4.28
C ILE A 173 1.88 7.34 -2.80
N TYR A 174 2.43 6.49 -1.92
CA TYR A 174 2.03 6.42 -0.52
C TYR A 174 2.98 7.13 0.46
N ASP A 175 4.28 7.18 0.15
CA ASP A 175 5.33 7.76 1.00
C ASP A 175 6.13 8.87 0.28
N GLY A 176 5.69 9.25 -0.92
CA GLY A 176 6.33 10.25 -1.77
C GLY A 176 6.26 11.66 -1.21
N THR A 177 7.16 12.51 -1.70
CA THR A 177 7.26 13.91 -1.30
C THR A 177 6.01 14.71 -1.68
N ASP A 178 5.41 14.42 -2.84
CA ASP A 178 4.24 15.15 -3.35
C ASP A 178 3.02 14.95 -2.44
N LEU A 179 2.73 13.69 -2.06
CA LEU A 179 1.68 13.38 -1.09
C LEU A 179 1.95 14.05 0.27
N LYS A 180 3.19 13.99 0.76
CA LYS A 180 3.55 14.63 2.04
C LYS A 180 3.27 16.13 2.04
N TYR A 181 3.63 16.84 0.96
CA TYR A 181 3.34 18.27 0.87
C TYR A 181 1.84 18.55 0.73
N LEU A 182 1.10 17.73 -0.01
CA LEU A 182 -0.35 17.86 -0.13
C LEU A 182 -1.05 17.69 1.23
N MET A 183 -0.69 16.66 1.99
CA MET A 183 -1.21 16.44 3.35
C MET A 183 -0.82 17.59 4.30
N LEU A 184 0.45 18.04 4.28
CA LEU A 184 0.91 19.13 5.12
C LEU A 184 0.18 20.44 4.83
N ASN A 185 -0.04 20.74 3.55
CA ASN A 185 -0.67 21.98 3.11
C ASN A 185 -2.17 22.01 3.44
N SER A 186 -2.87 20.89 3.26
CA SER A 186 -4.31 20.78 3.55
C SER A 186 -4.62 20.61 5.05
N ASP A 187 -3.62 20.29 5.87
CA ASP A 187 -3.76 20.17 7.32
C ASP A 187 -3.12 21.37 8.04
N ARG A 188 -1.83 21.27 8.32
CA ARG A 188 -1.11 22.19 9.21
C ARG A 188 -1.02 23.61 8.68
N GLU A 189 -0.75 23.78 7.38
CA GLU A 189 -0.64 25.13 6.80
C GLU A 189 -2.02 25.79 6.68
N GLU A 190 -3.07 25.02 6.42
CA GLU A 190 -4.44 25.53 6.41
C GLU A 190 -4.93 25.91 7.81
N GLN A 191 -4.63 25.08 8.81
CA GLN A 191 -4.98 25.31 10.21
C GLN A 191 -4.48 26.67 10.71
N VAL A 192 -3.29 27.10 10.27
CA VAL A 192 -2.75 28.43 10.63
C VAL A 192 -3.73 29.56 10.26
N TYR A 193 -4.44 29.46 9.14
CA TYR A 193 -5.40 30.48 8.73
C TYR A 193 -6.71 30.42 9.51
N VAL A 194 -7.14 29.22 9.89
CA VAL A 194 -8.28 29.00 10.79
C VAL A 194 -7.99 29.58 12.17
N ASP A 195 -6.86 29.23 12.78
CA ASP A 195 -6.44 29.73 14.09
C ASP A 195 -6.31 31.26 14.10
N GLN A 196 -5.83 31.85 13.01
CA GLN A 196 -5.76 33.30 12.85
C GLN A 196 -7.15 33.97 12.78
N PHE A 197 -8.13 33.32 12.17
CA PHE A 197 -9.51 33.80 12.14
C PHE A 197 -10.16 33.74 13.52
N GLU A 198 -10.07 32.58 14.18
CA GLU A 198 -10.59 32.42 15.54
C GLU A 198 -9.89 33.38 16.52
N GLY A 199 -8.56 33.50 16.40
CA GLY A 199 -7.77 34.45 17.14
C GLY A 199 -8.16 35.90 16.87
N ARG A 200 -8.58 36.25 15.65
CA ARG A 200 -9.08 37.59 15.32
C ARG A 200 -10.39 37.89 16.05
N ILE A 201 -11.28 36.92 16.11
CA ILE A 201 -12.55 37.04 16.84
C ILE A 201 -12.28 37.19 18.34
N ALA A 202 -11.52 36.26 18.91
CA ALA A 202 -11.25 36.16 20.34
C ALA A 202 -10.43 37.32 20.91
N ASN A 203 -9.58 37.96 20.10
CA ASN A 203 -8.68 39.02 20.59
C ASN A 203 -9.04 40.42 20.12
N LYS A 204 -9.99 40.56 19.18
CA LYS A 204 -10.40 41.88 18.69
C LYS A 204 -11.90 42.03 18.63
N TRP A 205 -12.60 41.19 17.88
CA TRP A 205 -14.03 41.40 17.67
C TRP A 205 -14.79 41.37 18.99
N ILE A 206 -14.43 40.47 19.92
CA ILE A 206 -15.07 40.36 21.23
C ILE A 206 -15.00 41.64 22.09
N PHE A 207 -14.02 42.51 21.83
CA PHE A 207 -13.88 43.79 22.53
C PHE A 207 -14.52 44.95 21.78
N ASP A 208 -14.64 44.84 20.46
CA ASP A 208 -15.12 45.91 19.60
C ASP A 208 -16.63 45.79 19.28
N LEU A 209 -17.22 44.59 19.39
CA LEU A 209 -18.60 44.28 19.04
C LEU A 209 -19.40 43.80 20.26
N ASP A 210 -20.66 44.22 20.37
CA ASP A 210 -21.53 43.93 21.53
C ASP A 210 -21.96 42.46 21.63
N PHE A 211 -22.21 41.81 20.48
CA PHE A 211 -22.60 40.41 20.39
C PHE A 211 -22.03 39.81 19.11
N ILE A 212 -21.53 38.57 19.21
CA ILE A 212 -20.94 37.83 18.10
C ILE A 212 -21.59 36.47 18.02
N ASP A 213 -22.37 36.28 16.96
CA ASP A 213 -22.86 34.97 16.56
C ASP A 213 -22.66 34.82 15.05
N LEU A 214 -21.77 33.91 14.66
CA LEU A 214 -21.47 33.68 13.26
C LEU A 214 -22.58 32.89 12.54
N TYR A 215 -23.56 32.33 13.25
CA TYR A 215 -24.69 31.61 12.67
C TYR A 215 -25.92 32.52 12.49
N GLU A 216 -25.92 33.72 13.06
CA GLU A 216 -26.99 34.70 12.86
C GLU A 216 -26.68 35.64 11.67
N MET A 217 -27.57 35.69 10.67
CA MET A 217 -27.33 36.51 9.48
C MET A 217 -27.40 38.02 9.77
N ASP A 218 -28.24 38.41 10.72
CA ASP A 218 -28.39 39.79 11.17
C ASP A 218 -27.07 40.33 11.75
N PHE A 219 -26.27 39.48 12.42
CA PHE A 219 -24.94 39.85 12.90
C PHE A 219 -24.06 40.39 11.75
N PHE A 220 -24.04 39.72 10.59
CA PHE A 220 -23.24 40.16 9.46
C PHE A 220 -23.77 41.43 8.80
N VAL A 221 -25.09 41.61 8.79
CA VAL A 221 -25.74 42.81 8.25
C VAL A 221 -25.41 44.02 9.12
N ASP A 222 -25.60 43.90 10.44
CA ASP A 222 -25.40 44.97 11.40
C ASP A 222 -23.92 45.38 11.50
N ASN A 223 -23.01 44.40 11.44
CA ASN A 223 -21.57 44.62 11.60
C ASN A 223 -20.82 44.75 10.26
N ARG A 224 -21.54 44.82 9.13
CA ARG A 224 -20.97 44.83 7.78
C ARG A 224 -19.83 45.84 7.61
N LYS A 225 -20.01 47.08 8.06
CA LYS A 225 -18.99 48.15 7.93
C LYS A 225 -17.74 47.86 8.76
N TYR A 226 -17.91 47.28 9.94
CA TYR A 226 -16.80 46.91 10.82
C TYR A 226 -15.99 45.78 10.18
N ILE A 227 -16.65 44.72 9.72
CA ILE A 227 -16.01 43.57 9.05
C ILE A 227 -15.30 44.03 7.78
N GLN A 228 -15.92 44.88 6.95
CA GLN A 228 -15.29 45.43 5.73
C GLN A 228 -13.98 46.15 6.03
N GLN A 229 -13.91 46.88 7.14
CA GLN A 229 -12.71 47.61 7.56
C GLN A 229 -11.63 46.70 8.16
N ASP A 230 -11.93 45.43 8.43
CA ASP A 230 -10.98 44.45 8.94
C ASP A 230 -10.03 43.96 7.85
N LYS A 231 -9.00 44.76 7.57
CA LYS A 231 -7.94 44.43 6.62
C LYS A 231 -7.17 43.17 6.99
N TYR A 232 -7.11 42.81 8.27
CA TYR A 232 -6.42 41.60 8.72
C TYR A 232 -7.18 40.37 8.24
N LEU A 233 -8.50 40.34 8.46
CA LEU A 233 -9.34 39.24 8.01
C LEU A 233 -9.33 39.11 6.49
N LYS A 234 -9.45 40.23 5.76
CA LYS A 234 -9.34 40.22 4.30
C LYS A 234 -8.00 39.66 3.80
N TYR A 235 -6.89 40.02 4.46
CA TYR A 235 -5.57 39.50 4.12
C TYR A 235 -5.42 38.01 4.44
N ASN A 236 -5.96 37.55 5.58
CA ASN A 236 -6.01 36.13 5.92
C ASN A 236 -6.77 35.33 4.84
N LEU A 237 -7.94 35.81 4.41
CA LEU A 237 -8.71 35.22 3.31
C LEU A 237 -7.91 35.15 2.00
N PHE A 238 -7.23 36.24 1.62
CA PHE A 238 -6.34 36.25 0.45
C PHE A 238 -5.25 35.17 0.53
N LYS A 239 -4.61 35.03 1.71
CA LYS A 239 -3.55 34.05 1.91
C LYS A 239 -4.06 32.61 1.86
N ARG A 240 -5.23 32.34 2.46
CA ARG A 240 -5.87 31.04 2.42
C ARG A 240 -6.32 30.65 1.00
N LEU A 241 -6.88 31.59 0.23
CA LEU A 241 -7.17 31.39 -1.20
C LEU A 241 -5.92 31.02 -2.02
N GLY A 242 -4.79 31.64 -1.69
CA GLY A 242 -3.49 31.29 -2.28
C GLY A 242 -3.08 29.85 -1.96
N LEU A 243 -3.20 29.43 -0.70
CA LEU A 243 -2.92 28.06 -0.27
C LEU A 243 -3.83 27.05 -0.98
N TRP A 244 -5.14 27.29 -1.04
CA TRP A 244 -6.06 26.39 -1.74
C TRP A 244 -5.77 26.28 -3.24
N THR A 245 -5.28 27.35 -3.86
CA THR A 245 -4.83 27.30 -5.27
C THR A 245 -3.62 26.42 -5.43
N GLN A 246 -2.64 26.49 -4.53
CA GLN A 246 -1.49 25.58 -4.52
C GLN A 246 -1.92 24.12 -4.30
N VAL A 247 -2.82 23.88 -3.34
CA VAL A 247 -3.39 22.54 -3.08
C VAL A 247 -4.11 22.00 -4.33
N SER A 248 -4.85 22.85 -5.05
CA SER A 248 -5.50 22.48 -6.31
C SER A 248 -4.53 21.94 -7.36
N GLU A 249 -3.37 22.59 -7.51
CA GLU A 249 -2.33 22.15 -8.45
C GLU A 249 -1.71 20.80 -8.01
N GLN A 250 -1.41 20.68 -6.71
CA GLN A 250 -0.88 19.44 -6.12
C GLN A 250 -1.83 18.25 -6.31
N LEU A 251 -3.14 18.45 -6.15
CA LEU A 251 -4.14 17.41 -6.35
C LEU A 251 -4.18 16.92 -7.82
N VAL A 252 -4.13 17.84 -8.77
CA VAL A 252 -4.12 17.51 -10.21
C VAL A 252 -2.86 16.72 -10.57
N ASP A 253 -1.70 17.15 -10.08
CA ASP A 253 -0.43 16.44 -10.29
C ASP A 253 -0.44 15.05 -9.65
N TYR A 254 -1.05 14.92 -8.47
CA TYR A 254 -1.21 13.65 -7.77
C TYR A 254 -2.16 12.70 -8.54
N ASP A 255 -3.32 13.16 -9.04
CA ASP A 255 -4.24 12.36 -9.86
C ASP A 255 -3.57 11.87 -11.17
N VAL A 256 -2.77 12.72 -11.81
CA VAL A 256 -1.99 12.34 -13.00
C VAL A 256 -0.98 11.23 -12.65
N THR A 257 -0.31 11.35 -11.51
CA THR A 257 0.68 10.36 -11.04
C THR A 257 0.01 9.04 -10.65
N LEU A 258 -1.11 9.08 -9.94
CA LEU A 258 -1.96 7.93 -9.64
C LEU A 258 -2.40 7.22 -10.91
N THR A 259 -2.95 7.96 -11.87
CA THR A 259 -3.45 7.41 -13.14
C THR A 259 -2.36 6.69 -13.92
N LYS A 260 -1.14 7.24 -13.96
CA LYS A 260 0.01 6.58 -14.61
C LYS A 260 0.43 5.32 -13.85
N SER A 261 0.41 5.37 -12.52
CA SER A 261 0.80 4.27 -11.64
C SER A 261 -0.16 3.08 -11.76
N ILE A 262 -1.48 3.34 -11.70
CA ILE A 262 -2.54 2.35 -11.89
C ILE A 262 -2.37 1.63 -13.24
N ARG A 263 -2.21 2.39 -14.34
CA ARG A 263 -1.99 1.79 -15.68
C ARG A 263 -0.75 0.90 -15.75
N LYS A 264 0.31 1.25 -15.01
CA LYS A 264 1.54 0.46 -14.95
C LYS A 264 1.31 -0.82 -14.12
N LEU A 265 0.57 -0.74 -13.01
CA LEU A 265 0.18 -1.91 -12.23
C LEU A 265 -0.72 -2.85 -13.06
N ASP A 266 -1.73 -2.33 -13.75
CA ASP A 266 -2.58 -3.11 -14.66
C ASP A 266 -1.78 -3.87 -15.70
N SER A 267 -0.77 -3.20 -16.30
CA SER A 267 0.13 -3.84 -17.26
C SER A 267 0.96 -4.95 -16.65
N VAL A 268 1.43 -4.81 -15.41
CA VAL A 268 2.25 -5.82 -14.73
C VAL A 268 1.40 -7.00 -14.28
N ILE A 269 0.21 -6.74 -13.73
CA ILE A 269 -0.77 -7.76 -13.36
C ILE A 269 -1.12 -8.61 -14.58
N LYS A 270 -1.46 -7.98 -15.70
CA LYS A 270 -1.80 -8.69 -16.93
C LYS A 270 -0.68 -9.61 -17.42
N VAL A 271 0.57 -9.15 -17.41
CA VAL A 271 1.71 -9.98 -17.80
C VAL A 271 1.87 -11.18 -16.86
N LYS A 272 1.68 -10.98 -15.55
CA LYS A 272 1.76 -12.06 -14.56
C LYS A 272 0.60 -13.06 -14.68
N ASP A 273 -0.60 -12.61 -15.02
CA ASP A 273 -1.76 -13.47 -15.26
C ASP A 273 -1.63 -14.29 -16.56
N ASP A 274 -1.04 -13.70 -17.61
CA ASP A 274 -0.82 -14.34 -18.91
C ASP A 274 0.34 -15.37 -18.90
N GLU A 275 1.20 -15.34 -17.87
CA GLU A 275 2.31 -16.28 -17.69
C GLU A 275 1.80 -17.66 -17.21
N PHE A 276 1.84 -18.65 -18.09
CA PHE A 276 1.62 -20.05 -17.75
C PHE A 276 2.83 -20.61 -16.98
N THR A 277 2.62 -21.06 -15.75
CA THR A 277 3.64 -21.83 -15.03
C THR A 277 3.37 -23.32 -15.20
N ILE A 278 4.29 -24.01 -15.88
CA ILE A 278 4.22 -25.46 -16.07
C ILE A 278 4.91 -26.10 -14.86
N ILE A 279 4.17 -26.89 -14.08
CA ILE A 279 4.77 -27.81 -13.09
C ILE A 279 5.27 -29.02 -13.88
N TRP A 280 6.58 -29.28 -13.89
CA TRP A 280 7.16 -30.45 -14.56
C TRP A 280 8.09 -31.25 -13.65
N TRP A 281 8.20 -32.54 -13.98
CA TRP A 281 9.04 -33.52 -13.31
C TRP A 281 10.25 -33.84 -14.21
N TRP A 282 11.47 -33.85 -13.64
CA TRP A 282 12.64 -34.44 -14.30
C TRP A 282 12.87 -35.85 -13.73
N PHE A 283 13.09 -36.82 -14.63
CA PHE A 283 13.45 -38.21 -14.31
C PHE A 283 14.96 -38.41 -14.23
#